data_AF-V5V4Z7-F1
#
_entry.id   AF-V5V4Z7-F1
#
_cell.length_a   1.000
_cell.length_b   1.000
_cell.length_c   1.000
_cell.angle_alpha   90.00
_cell.angle_beta   90.00
_cell.angle_gamma   90.00
#
_symmetry.space_group_name_H-M   'P 1'
#
loop_
_entity.id
_entity.type
_entity.pdbx_description
1 polymer ?
#
loop_
_entity_poly.entity_id
_entity_poly.type
_entity_poly.pdbx_seq_one_letter_code
_entity_poly.pdbx_strand_id
1 'polypeptide(L)'
;MTAFLVIMLLILGIPLYAAWKGEHIWSKMLAFASIATKAAMMILLVSVQRDDWMIGIVGVIILSVGNGALMLLAQILRRLRDVANL
;
A
#
# COMPACT_ATOMS: atom_id res chain seq x y z
N MET A 1 22.51 12.79 -1.54
CA MET A 1 21.75 11.85 -2.39
C MET A 1 21.35 10.57 -1.64
N THR A 2 22.19 10.01 -0.77
CA THR A 2 21.85 8.84 0.07
C THR A 2 20.89 9.16 1.23
N ALA A 3 20.99 10.35 1.84
CA ALA A 3 20.15 10.73 2.99
C ALA A 3 18.63 10.74 2.68
N PHE A 4 18.24 11.11 1.46
CA PHE A 4 16.83 11.14 1.06
C PHE A 4 16.25 9.71 0.92
N LEU A 5 17.03 8.78 0.38
CA LEU A 5 16.67 7.36 0.29
C LEU A 5 16.54 6.71 1.68
N VAL A 6 17.42 7.08 2.62
CA VAL A 6 17.37 6.57 4.00
C VAL A 6 16.13 7.08 4.74
N ILE A 7 15.76 8.35 4.54
CA ILE A 7 14.53 8.93 5.11
C ILE A 7 13.28 8.24 4.52
N MET A 8 13.26 7.96 3.22
CA MET A 8 12.16 7.21 2.58
C MET A 8 12.06 5.78 3.10
N LEU A 9 13.18 5.11 3.37
CA LEU A 9 13.23 3.77 3.97
C LEU A 9 12.66 3.76 5.40
N LEU A 10 13.02 4.77 6.21
CA LEU A 10 12.51 4.93 7.57
C LEU A 10 11.00 5.19 7.60
N ILE A 11 10.49 6.01 6.67
CA ILE A 11 9.05 6.29 6.54
C ILE A 11 8.25 5.02 6.16
N LEU A 12 8.87 4.07 5.46
CA LEU A 12 8.28 2.79 5.08
C LEU A 12 8.14 1.82 6.27
N GLY A 13 8.92 2.01 7.34
CA GLY A 13 8.82 1.21 8.57
C GLY A 13 7.57 1.49 9.41
N ILE A 14 7.04 2.72 9.37
CA ILE A 14 5.81 3.13 10.08
C ILE A 14 4.59 2.27 9.67
N PRO A 15 4.28 2.13 8.36
CA PRO A 15 3.17 1.29 7.93
C PRO A 15 3.42 -0.21 8.20
N LEU A 16 4.67 -0.67 8.17
CA LEU A 16 5.04 -2.05 8.49
C LEU A 16 4.77 -2.40 9.96
N TYR A 17 5.05 -1.47 10.88
CA TYR A 17 4.74 -1.61 12.30
C TYR A 17 3.23 -1.62 12.57
N ALA A 18 2.47 -0.77 11.86
CA ALA A 18 1.01 -0.76 11.95
C ALA A 18 0.38 -2.07 11.45
N ALA A 19 0.95 -2.70 10.41
CA ALA A 19 0.51 -3.99 9.90
C ALA A 19 0.83 -5.17 10.86
N TRP A 20 1.87 -5.04 11.69
CA TRP A 20 2.25 -6.07 12.66
C TRP A 20 1.32 -6.09 13.89
N LYS A 21 0.80 -4.94 14.32
CA LYS A 21 0.06 -4.79 15.59
C LYS A 21 -1.44 -5.11 15.55
N GLY A 22 -2.03 -5.29 14.36
CA GLY A 22 -3.48 -5.56 14.24
C GLY A 22 -3.81 -7.05 14.38
N GLU A 23 -4.46 -7.46 15.47
CA GLU A 23 -4.90 -8.85 15.73
C GLU A 23 -6.01 -9.34 14.78
N HIS A 24 -6.63 -8.46 13.98
CA HIS A 24 -7.66 -8.80 13.00
C HIS A 24 -7.18 -8.66 11.55
N ILE A 25 -7.39 -9.71 10.75
CA ILE A 25 -7.05 -9.80 9.32
C ILE A 25 -7.59 -8.60 8.52
N TRP A 26 -8.79 -8.11 8.87
CA TRP A 26 -9.39 -6.90 8.31
C TRP A 26 -8.59 -5.63 8.59
N SER A 27 -8.07 -5.48 9.81
CA SER A 27 -7.26 -4.32 10.22
C SER A 27 -5.89 -4.33 9.54
N LYS A 28 -5.27 -5.52 9.40
CA LYS A 28 -4.03 -5.68 8.62
C LYS A 28 -4.23 -5.28 7.16
N MET A 29 -5.36 -5.65 6.57
CA MET A 29 -5.60 -5.38 5.16
C MET A 29 -5.88 -3.90 4.85
N LEU A 30 -6.58 -3.20 5.77
CA LEU A 30 -6.71 -1.75 5.73
C LEU A 30 -5.35 -1.04 5.93
N ALA A 31 -4.51 -1.58 6.81
CA ALA A 31 -3.15 -1.07 6.97
C ALA A 31 -2.38 -1.17 5.65
N PHE A 32 -2.38 -2.34 4.98
CA PHE A 32 -1.75 -2.56 3.67
C PHE A 32 -2.24 -1.58 2.59
N ALA A 33 -3.54 -1.28 2.54
CA ALA A 33 -4.10 -0.33 1.59
C ALA A 33 -3.57 1.10 1.83
N SER A 34 -3.42 1.49 3.10
CA SER A 34 -2.83 2.78 3.47
C SER A 34 -1.34 2.86 3.10
N ILE A 35 -0.58 1.77 3.23
CA ILE A 35 0.83 1.70 2.79
C ILE A 35 0.93 1.90 1.29
N ALA A 36 0.14 1.14 0.53
CA ALA A 36 0.14 1.17 -0.94
C ALA A 36 -0.21 2.58 -1.43
N THR A 37 -1.21 3.22 -0.82
CA THR A 37 -1.62 4.59 -1.16
C THR A 37 -0.51 5.60 -0.89
N LYS A 38 0.13 5.56 0.29
CA LYS A 38 1.23 6.47 0.62
C LYS A 38 2.45 6.26 -0.28
N ALA A 39 2.78 5.01 -0.61
CA ALA A 39 3.88 4.68 -1.50
C ALA A 39 3.61 5.17 -2.94
N ALA A 40 2.41 4.93 -3.47
CA ALA A 40 2.04 5.39 -4.80
C ALA A 40 2.01 6.92 -4.92
N MET A 41 1.51 7.61 -3.88
CA MET A 41 1.52 9.07 -3.84
C MET A 41 2.94 9.64 -3.81
N MET A 42 3.88 8.98 -3.11
CA MET A 42 5.30 9.31 -3.15
C MET A 42 5.92 9.12 -4.55
N ILE A 43 5.58 8.02 -5.25
CA ILE A 43 6.05 7.77 -6.62
C ILE A 43 5.56 8.87 -7.58
N LEU A 44 4.29 9.30 -7.44
CA LEU A 44 3.72 10.39 -8.24
C LEU A 44 4.42 11.73 -7.97
N LEU A 45 4.69 12.06 -6.70
CA LEU A 45 5.44 13.27 -6.34
C LEU A 45 6.87 13.26 -6.91
N VAL A 46 7.53 12.10 -6.93
CA VAL A 46 8.87 11.96 -7.52
C VAL A 46 8.82 12.08 -9.04
N SER A 47 7.80 11.54 -9.70
CA SER A 47 7.61 11.68 -11.16
C SER A 47 7.47 13.14 -11.57
N VAL A 48 6.62 13.92 -10.88
CA VAL A 48 6.44 15.35 -11.18
C VAL A 48 7.76 16.12 -10.98
N GLN A 49 8.52 15.82 -9.92
CA GLN A 49 9.80 16.50 -9.70
C GLN A 49 10.90 16.13 -10.70
N ARG A 50 10.81 14.96 -11.34
CA ARG A 50 11.80 14.48 -12.31
C ARG A 50 11.40 14.75 -13.76
N ASP A 51 10.22 15.32 -13.99
CA ASP A 51 9.60 15.48 -15.32
C ASP A 51 9.53 14.15 -16.11
N ASP A 52 9.52 13.03 -15.41
CA ASP A 52 9.52 11.69 -15.99
C ASP A 52 8.10 11.13 -15.99
N TRP A 53 7.47 11.20 -17.17
CA TRP A 53 6.08 10.80 -17.39
C TRP A 53 5.87 9.28 -17.22
N MET A 54 6.88 8.46 -17.53
CA MET A 54 6.76 6.99 -17.43
C MET A 54 6.63 6.55 -15.97
N ILE A 55 7.39 7.17 -15.06
CA ILE A 55 7.30 6.89 -13.61
C ILE A 55 5.93 7.31 -13.06
N GLY A 56 5.35 8.38 -13.61
CA GLY A 56 4.02 8.86 -13.24
C GLY A 56 2.93 7.84 -13.54
N ILE A 57 2.95 7.26 -14.75
CA ILE A 57 2.00 6.21 -15.14
C ILE A 57 2.10 5.00 -14.21
N VAL A 58 3.32 4.55 -13.91
CA VAL A 58 3.54 3.44 -12.98
C VAL A 58 2.95 3.76 -11.61
N GLY A 59 3.13 4.99 -11.11
CA GLY A 59 2.53 5.46 -9.87
C GLY A 59 0.99 5.42 -9.89
N VAL A 60 0.35 5.85 -10.97
CA VAL A 60 -1.11 5.79 -11.13
C VAL A 60 -1.60 4.34 -11.13
N ILE A 61 -0.93 3.44 -11.88
CA ILE A 61 -1.31 2.02 -11.95
C ILE A 61 -1.24 1.39 -10.56
N ILE A 62 -0.16 1.63 -9.81
CA ILE A 62 0.00 1.10 -8.44
C ILE A 62 -1.10 1.65 -7.52
N LEU A 63 -1.46 2.93 -7.64
CA LEU A 63 -2.52 3.56 -6.84
C LEU A 63 -3.89 2.94 -7.12
N SER A 64 -4.24 2.77 -8.39
CA SER A 64 -5.54 2.26 -8.81
C SER A 64 -5.68 0.76 -8.52
N VAL A 65 -4.72 -0.03 -8.98
CA VAL A 65 -4.76 -1.50 -8.87
C VAL A 65 -4.53 -1.93 -7.42
N GLY A 66 -3.60 -1.29 -6.70
CA GLY A 66 -3.25 -1.67 -5.33
C GLY A 66 -4.43 -1.57 -4.35
N ASN A 67 -5.18 -0.47 -4.38
CA ASN A 67 -6.33 -0.30 -3.49
C ASN A 67 -7.50 -1.23 -3.85
N GLY A 68 -7.78 -1.39 -5.15
CA GLY A 68 -8.86 -2.27 -5.62
C GLY A 68 -8.57 -3.74 -5.34
N ALA A 69 -7.35 -4.20 -5.61
CA ALA A 69 -6.93 -5.58 -5.39
C ALA A 69 -6.98 -5.95 -3.90
N LEU A 70 -6.58 -5.03 -3.02
CA LEU A 70 -6.72 -5.23 -1.57
C LEU A 70 -8.20 -5.35 -1.20
N MET A 71 -9.08 -4.45 -1.62
CA MET A 71 -10.52 -4.57 -1.33
C MET A 71 -11.12 -5.92 -1.79
N LEU A 72 -10.74 -6.42 -2.97
CA LEU A 72 -11.15 -7.75 -3.44
C LEU A 72 -10.61 -8.87 -2.54
N LEU A 73 -9.35 -8.78 -2.10
CA LEU A 73 -8.75 -9.73 -1.19
C LEU A 73 -9.49 -9.78 0.16
N ALA A 74 -9.96 -8.65 0.70
CA ALA A 74 -10.78 -8.65 1.93
C ALA A 74 -12.06 -9.41 1.72
N GLN A 75 -12.70 -9.17 0.58
CA GLN A 75 -13.98 -9.76 0.28
C GLN A 75 -13.86 -11.28 0.11
N ILE A 76 -12.77 -11.76 -0.51
CA ILE A 76 -12.45 -13.19 -0.61
C ILE A 76 -12.14 -13.78 0.77
N LEU A 77 -11.29 -13.15 1.57
CA LEU A 77 -10.96 -13.59 2.94
C LEU A 77 -12.19 -13.62 3.87
N ARG A 78 -13.10 -12.66 3.71
CA ARG A 78 -14.38 -12.64 4.42
C ARG A 78 -15.25 -13.81 4.01
N ARG A 79 -15.47 -14.02 2.70
CA ARG A 79 -16.25 -15.16 2.19
C ARG A 79 -15.67 -16.51 2.60
N LEU A 80 -14.35 -16.68 2.57
CA LEU A 80 -13.70 -17.92 3.00
C LEU A 80 -13.94 -18.21 4.49
N ARG A 81 -13.90 -17.19 5.34
CA ARG A 81 -14.20 -17.32 6.77
C ARG A 81 -15.66 -17.68 7.01
N ASP A 82 -16.56 -17.02 6.29
CA ASP A 82 -18.00 -17.27 6.40
C ASP A 82 -18.36 -18.71 5.95
N VAL A 83 -17.67 -19.26 4.95
CA VAL A 83 -17.84 -20.66 4.49
C VAL A 83 -17.13 -21.67 5.40
N ALA A 84 -15.99 -21.32 5.98
CA ALA A 84 -15.21 -22.21 6.83
C ALA A 84 -15.73 -22.33 8.27
N ASN A 85 -16.51 -21.34 8.75
CA ASN A 85 -17.24 -21.45 10.01
C ASN A 85 -18.52 -22.28 9.79
N LEU A 86 -18.42 -23.59 10.02
CA LEU A 86 -19.53 -24.48 10.38
C LEU A 86 -20.02 -24.14 11.80
#